data_AF-A0AAJ5BES4-F1
#
_entry.id   AF-A0AAJ5BES4-F1
#
_cell.length_a   1.000
_cell.length_b   1.000
_cell.length_c   1.000
_cell.angle_alpha   90.00
_cell.angle_beta   90.00
_cell.angle_gamma   90.00
#
_symmetry.space_group_name_H-M   'P 1'
#
loop_
_entity.id
_entity.type
_entity.pdbx_description
1 polymer ?
#
loop_
_entity_poly.entity_id
_entity_poly.type
_entity_poly.pdbx_seq_one_letter_code
_entity_poly.pdbx_strand_id
1 'polypeptide(L)'
;MGWFSHKSKFPKENKDRGIVRITDNKIIINNRSYEGEDEIILIPKIEYIYLETSDYSEPSMFIYQDRQYYIPGDYAGTEKLWLYLAEQFHFDINLVTQHLNDKTNNIHKLYRTTYKQNYKLTNTSHNDYLEGYEILAPTPVFVPWNTTKEELLAQEYIHSDGFYAEITYPVRIGNITVDNLGTYIDDVRADVAPTSYYTKCFAPDGSDTSLYQLKEILEHDLGSTATYTFYNEHHLFFYAESDHITFELNYTVDDPEFRTVAYSFTSLNINTKYEYPDLLSDDIYTPKLVLSATYVFNYSLSAPSNYLRNERIKSTPDLVKLQSKNNSVIWIDKPNNRIGFADKAFAITFNKEEIDSLTLWNTLPAKGGGFCVLSVNLKEGNAVTVFEGAHNTIKHDLEDLEQFLNLQINFYEDYNC
;
A
#
# COMPACT_ATOMS: atom_id res chain seq x y z
N MET A 1 -18.79 -51.95 -35.89
CA MET A 1 -19.08 -50.81 -35.00
C MET A 1 -17.96 -50.74 -33.97
N GLY A 2 -16.94 -49.91 -34.21
CA GLY A 2 -15.85 -49.72 -33.25
C GLY A 2 -16.26 -48.69 -32.21
N TRP A 3 -16.38 -49.11 -30.96
CA TRP A 3 -16.42 -48.22 -29.81
C TRP A 3 -15.02 -47.64 -29.58
N PHE A 4 -14.76 -46.45 -30.12
CA PHE A 4 -13.68 -45.61 -29.60
C PHE A 4 -14.23 -44.92 -28.35
N SER A 5 -13.81 -45.36 -27.16
CA SER A 5 -13.95 -44.54 -25.97
C SER A 5 -13.02 -43.34 -26.15
N HIS A 6 -13.59 -42.15 -26.39
CA HIS A 6 -12.84 -40.93 -26.16
C HIS A 6 -12.54 -40.89 -24.66
N LYS A 7 -11.30 -41.22 -24.28
CA LYS A 7 -10.80 -40.93 -22.95
C LYS A 7 -10.99 -39.42 -22.73
N SER A 8 -11.61 -39.04 -21.61
CA SER A 8 -11.69 -37.63 -21.23
C SER A 8 -10.28 -37.04 -21.24
N LYS A 9 -10.14 -35.86 -21.85
CA LYS A 9 -8.87 -35.13 -21.91
C LYS A 9 -8.57 -34.40 -20.59
N PHE A 10 -9.51 -34.39 -19.65
CA PHE A 10 -9.38 -33.78 -18.34
C PHE A 10 -8.66 -34.70 -17.34
N PRO A 11 -7.97 -34.11 -16.33
CA PRO A 11 -7.47 -34.86 -15.19
C PRO A 11 -8.57 -35.72 -14.54
N LYS A 12 -8.17 -36.84 -13.95
CA LYS A 12 -9.12 -37.71 -13.25
C LYS A 12 -9.62 -37.02 -11.98
N GLU A 13 -10.90 -36.72 -11.93
CA GLU A 13 -11.52 -36.06 -10.77
C GLU A 13 -11.36 -36.84 -9.46
N ASN A 14 -11.07 -36.12 -8.38
CA ASN A 14 -10.87 -36.64 -7.04
C ASN A 14 -11.69 -35.85 -5.99
N LYS A 15 -12.77 -36.47 -5.50
CA LYS A 15 -13.67 -35.90 -4.48
C LYS A 15 -13.02 -35.71 -3.11
N ASP A 16 -11.90 -36.35 -2.84
CA ASP A 16 -11.21 -36.24 -1.56
C ASP A 16 -10.26 -35.03 -1.53
N ARG A 17 -9.90 -34.49 -2.71
CA ARG A 17 -9.13 -33.23 -2.82
C ARG A 17 -10.01 -32.00 -2.79
N GLY A 18 -11.14 -32.03 -3.51
CA GLY A 18 -12.08 -30.93 -3.53
C GLY A 18 -13.30 -31.18 -4.42
N ILE A 19 -14.32 -30.35 -4.24
CA ILE A 19 -15.60 -30.41 -4.98
C ILE A 19 -15.97 -29.02 -5.45
N VAL A 20 -16.33 -28.91 -6.72
CA VAL A 20 -16.87 -27.70 -7.34
C VAL A 20 -18.35 -27.89 -7.62
N ARG A 21 -19.17 -26.93 -7.23
CA ARG A 21 -20.61 -26.89 -7.53
C ARG A 21 -20.95 -25.59 -8.26
N ILE A 22 -21.79 -25.71 -9.28
CA ILE A 22 -22.23 -24.60 -10.10
C ILE A 22 -23.71 -24.39 -9.85
N THR A 23 -24.08 -23.13 -9.64
CA THR A 23 -25.45 -22.63 -9.65
C THR A 23 -25.56 -21.54 -10.71
N ASP A 24 -26.76 -21.01 -10.96
CA ASP A 24 -26.99 -20.04 -12.04
C ASP A 24 -26.08 -18.80 -11.96
N ASN A 25 -25.73 -18.35 -10.74
CA ASN A 25 -24.92 -17.14 -10.53
C ASN A 25 -23.66 -17.34 -9.68
N LYS A 26 -23.36 -18.57 -9.22
CA LYS A 26 -22.21 -18.83 -8.35
C LYS A 26 -21.48 -20.11 -8.68
N ILE A 27 -20.17 -20.08 -8.47
CA ILE A 27 -19.31 -21.26 -8.33
C ILE A 27 -18.98 -21.40 -6.85
N ILE A 28 -19.19 -22.59 -6.29
CA ILE A 28 -18.90 -22.91 -4.90
C ILE A 28 -17.78 -23.95 -4.90
N ILE A 29 -16.67 -23.63 -4.25
CA ILE A 29 -15.48 -24.47 -4.20
C ILE A 29 -15.30 -24.95 -2.75
N ASN A 30 -15.34 -26.26 -2.58
CA ASN A 30 -15.04 -26.91 -1.31
C ASN A 30 -13.66 -27.59 -1.43
N ASN A 31 -12.63 -26.95 -0.88
CA ASN A 31 -11.29 -27.55 -0.79
C ASN A 31 -11.23 -28.43 0.46
N ARG A 32 -10.89 -29.72 0.29
CA ARG A 32 -10.84 -30.69 1.40
C ARG A 32 -9.45 -30.91 1.97
N SER A 33 -8.45 -30.24 1.41
CA SER A 33 -7.06 -30.34 1.85
C SER A 33 -6.76 -29.42 3.05
N TYR A 34 -7.66 -28.47 3.35
CA TYR A 34 -7.53 -27.52 4.45
C TYR A 34 -8.90 -27.37 5.15
N GLU A 35 -8.91 -27.15 6.47
CA GLU A 35 -10.12 -26.78 7.20
C GLU A 35 -10.47 -25.33 6.85
N GLY A 36 -11.38 -25.12 5.91
CA GLY A 36 -11.79 -23.80 5.44
C GLY A 36 -13.28 -23.75 5.11
N GLU A 37 -13.82 -22.53 5.09
CA GLU A 37 -15.17 -22.27 4.56
C GLU A 37 -15.19 -22.45 3.04
N ASP A 38 -16.39 -22.68 2.49
CA ASP A 38 -16.57 -22.76 1.04
C ASP A 38 -16.21 -21.42 0.38
N GLU A 39 -15.37 -21.47 -0.65
CA GLU A 39 -15.08 -20.29 -1.47
C GLU A 39 -16.18 -20.07 -2.50
N ILE A 40 -16.63 -18.81 -2.62
CA ILE A 40 -17.73 -18.44 -3.51
C ILE A 40 -17.24 -17.44 -4.55
N ILE A 41 -17.39 -17.80 -5.82
CA ILE A 41 -17.19 -16.89 -6.97
C ILE A 41 -18.57 -16.54 -7.53
N LEU A 42 -18.82 -15.24 -7.72
CA LEU A 42 -20.03 -14.71 -8.36
C LEU A 42 -19.78 -14.60 -9.86
N ILE A 43 -20.40 -15.47 -10.65
CA ILE A 43 -20.19 -15.54 -12.11
C ILE A 43 -20.32 -14.17 -12.80
N PRO A 44 -21.33 -13.32 -12.49
CA PRO A 44 -21.48 -12.02 -13.15
C PRO A 44 -20.38 -11.00 -12.85
N LYS A 45 -19.51 -11.28 -11.87
CA LYS A 45 -18.40 -10.39 -11.47
C LYS A 45 -17.04 -10.88 -11.96
N ILE A 46 -16.97 -12.02 -12.65
CA ILE A 46 -15.69 -12.56 -13.14
C ILE A 46 -15.07 -11.58 -14.14
N GLU A 47 -13.84 -11.15 -13.84
CA GLU A 47 -13.09 -10.21 -14.67
C GLU A 47 -12.26 -10.93 -15.72
N TYR A 48 -11.62 -12.03 -15.37
CA TYR A 48 -10.87 -12.84 -16.33
C TYR A 48 -10.70 -14.29 -15.90
N ILE A 49 -10.51 -15.15 -16.91
CA ILE A 49 -10.34 -16.60 -16.77
C ILE A 49 -9.13 -17.03 -17.61
N TYR A 50 -8.21 -17.75 -16.98
CA TYR A 50 -7.04 -18.35 -17.62
C TYR A 50 -6.97 -19.85 -17.30
N LEU A 51 -6.34 -20.60 -18.18
CA LEU A 51 -5.77 -21.90 -17.84
C LEU A 51 -4.31 -21.68 -17.44
N GLU A 52 -3.92 -22.13 -16.26
CA GLU A 52 -2.54 -22.17 -15.82
C GLU A 52 -2.04 -23.62 -15.85
N THR A 53 -0.88 -23.84 -16.47
CA THR A 53 -0.17 -25.12 -16.48
C THR A 53 1.14 -25.00 -15.72
N SER A 54 1.61 -26.12 -15.17
CA SER A 54 2.86 -26.16 -14.42
C SER A 54 3.55 -27.51 -14.56
N ASP A 55 4.86 -27.53 -14.37
CA ASP A 55 5.68 -28.74 -14.30
C ASP A 55 5.58 -29.48 -12.95
N TYR A 56 5.06 -28.82 -11.89
CA TYR A 56 4.99 -29.41 -10.54
C TYR A 56 3.56 -29.56 -9.99
N SER A 57 2.53 -29.01 -10.64
CA SER A 57 1.13 -29.13 -10.20
C SER A 57 0.20 -29.65 -11.29
N GLU A 58 -1.02 -29.99 -10.89
CA GLU A 58 -2.11 -30.17 -11.85
C GLU A 58 -2.44 -28.82 -12.51
N PRO A 59 -2.89 -28.82 -13.78
CA PRO A 59 -3.37 -27.60 -14.42
C PRO A 59 -4.54 -27.03 -13.61
N SER A 60 -4.68 -25.72 -13.59
CA SER A 60 -5.72 -25.05 -12.83
C SER A 60 -6.47 -24.02 -13.67
N MET A 61 -7.74 -23.85 -13.36
CA MET A 61 -8.50 -22.69 -13.79
C MET A 61 -8.16 -21.53 -12.86
N PHE A 62 -7.57 -20.48 -13.41
CA PHE A 62 -7.36 -19.24 -12.70
C PHE A 62 -8.50 -18.29 -13.01
N ILE A 63 -9.20 -17.83 -11.97
CA ILE A 63 -10.27 -16.84 -12.06
C ILE A 63 -9.88 -15.63 -11.20
N TYR A 64 -10.11 -14.43 -11.72
CA TYR A 64 -10.06 -13.22 -10.92
C TYR A 64 -11.43 -12.55 -10.81
N GLN A 65 -11.76 -12.17 -9.57
CA GLN A 65 -12.94 -11.38 -9.20
C GLN A 65 -12.60 -10.68 -7.88
N ASP A 66 -12.11 -9.44 -7.94
CA ASP A 66 -11.56 -8.66 -6.82
C ASP A 66 -10.32 -9.30 -6.13
N ARG A 67 -10.22 -10.63 -6.15
CA ARG A 67 -9.12 -11.47 -5.68
C ARG A 67 -8.91 -12.66 -6.63
N GLN A 68 -7.79 -13.35 -6.42
CA GLN A 68 -7.38 -14.51 -7.20
C GLN A 68 -8.00 -15.81 -6.68
N TYR A 69 -8.43 -16.68 -7.60
CA TYR A 69 -8.92 -18.03 -7.31
C TYR A 69 -8.21 -19.03 -8.22
N TYR A 70 -7.74 -20.13 -7.62
CA TYR A 70 -7.10 -21.23 -8.33
C TYR A 70 -7.90 -22.51 -8.12
N ILE A 71 -8.51 -23.03 -9.18
CA ILE A 71 -9.34 -24.24 -9.13
C ILE A 71 -8.61 -25.39 -9.84
N PRO A 72 -8.08 -26.38 -9.11
CA PRO A 72 -7.38 -27.51 -9.72
C PRO A 72 -8.26 -28.29 -10.69
N GLY A 73 -7.66 -28.70 -11.81
CA GLY A 73 -8.32 -29.46 -12.88
C GLY A 73 -8.84 -30.83 -12.45
N ASP A 74 -8.36 -31.36 -11.33
CA ASP A 74 -8.74 -32.67 -10.78
C ASP A 74 -9.75 -32.60 -9.63
N TYR A 75 -10.28 -31.43 -9.28
CA TYR A 75 -11.42 -31.35 -8.37
C TYR A 75 -12.67 -31.96 -9.00
N ALA A 76 -13.52 -32.58 -8.18
CA ALA A 76 -14.76 -33.15 -8.68
C ALA A 76 -15.74 -32.06 -9.12
N GLY A 77 -16.16 -32.10 -10.38
CA GLY A 77 -17.02 -31.09 -11.01
C GLY A 77 -16.28 -30.05 -11.85
N THR A 78 -14.94 -30.08 -11.92
CA THR A 78 -14.16 -29.08 -12.68
C THR A 78 -14.34 -29.24 -14.20
N GLU A 79 -14.46 -30.47 -14.73
CA GLU A 79 -14.75 -30.67 -16.17
C GLU A 79 -16.08 -29.98 -16.55
N LYS A 80 -17.10 -30.15 -15.70
CA LYS A 80 -18.40 -29.49 -15.89
C LYS A 80 -18.28 -27.96 -15.80
N LEU A 81 -17.43 -27.46 -14.90
CA LEU A 81 -17.17 -26.01 -14.76
C LEU A 81 -16.56 -25.43 -16.03
N TRP A 82 -15.52 -26.08 -16.56
CA TRP A 82 -14.87 -25.65 -17.80
C TRP A 82 -15.86 -25.53 -18.96
N LEU A 83 -16.70 -26.55 -19.17
CA LEU A 83 -17.71 -26.57 -20.22
C LEU A 83 -18.76 -25.48 -20.02
N TYR A 84 -19.25 -25.32 -18.78
CA TYR A 84 -20.25 -24.30 -18.45
C TYR A 84 -19.72 -22.88 -18.69
N LEU A 85 -18.52 -22.55 -18.20
CA LEU A 85 -17.95 -21.22 -18.38
C LEU A 85 -17.56 -20.95 -19.84
N ALA A 86 -17.12 -21.97 -20.60
CA ALA A 86 -16.86 -21.83 -22.03
C ALA A 86 -18.12 -21.40 -22.80
N GLU A 87 -19.28 -21.96 -22.43
CA GLU A 87 -20.57 -21.57 -23.00
C GLU A 87 -20.97 -20.16 -22.56
N GLN A 88 -20.88 -19.84 -21.26
CA GLN A 88 -21.30 -18.54 -20.71
C GLN A 88 -20.44 -17.37 -21.19
N PHE A 89 -19.12 -17.56 -21.29
CA PHE A 89 -18.16 -16.51 -21.66
C PHE A 89 -17.66 -16.63 -23.10
N HIS A 90 -18.20 -17.60 -23.87
CA HIS A 90 -17.89 -17.82 -25.28
C HIS A 90 -16.40 -18.01 -25.60
N PHE A 91 -15.63 -18.65 -24.70
CA PHE A 91 -14.21 -18.96 -24.96
C PHE A 91 -14.01 -20.35 -25.58
N ASP A 92 -12.91 -20.52 -26.32
CA ASP A 92 -12.60 -21.79 -27.01
C ASP A 92 -12.12 -22.88 -26.03
N ILE A 93 -13.02 -23.81 -25.72
CA ILE A 93 -12.69 -24.97 -24.88
C ILE A 93 -11.60 -25.87 -25.48
N ASN A 94 -11.37 -25.82 -26.80
CA ASN A 94 -10.31 -26.62 -27.42
C ASN A 94 -8.93 -26.20 -26.92
N LEU A 95 -8.71 -24.90 -26.70
CA LEU A 95 -7.48 -24.37 -26.12
C LEU A 95 -7.19 -25.03 -24.75
N VAL A 96 -8.22 -25.15 -23.92
CA VAL A 96 -8.10 -25.85 -22.62
C VAL A 96 -7.71 -27.31 -22.84
N THR A 97 -8.49 -28.06 -23.63
CA THR A 97 -8.25 -29.50 -23.80
C THR A 97 -6.94 -29.87 -24.51
N GLN A 98 -6.34 -28.93 -25.24
CA GLN A 98 -5.03 -29.10 -25.87
C GLN A 98 -3.89 -28.99 -24.85
N HIS A 99 -4.03 -28.11 -23.85
CA HIS A 99 -2.96 -27.76 -22.92
C HIS A 99 -3.09 -28.34 -21.51
N LEU A 100 -4.24 -28.96 -21.15
CA LEU A 100 -4.44 -29.57 -19.81
C LEU A 100 -3.41 -30.65 -19.43
N ASN A 101 -2.70 -31.24 -20.39
CA ASN A 101 -1.67 -32.25 -20.10
C ASN A 101 -0.25 -31.69 -20.20
N ASP A 102 -0.10 -30.39 -20.45
CA ASP A 102 1.20 -29.75 -20.57
C ASP A 102 1.87 -29.65 -19.19
N LYS A 103 3.12 -30.10 -19.12
CA LYS A 103 3.95 -30.07 -17.91
C LYS A 103 5.00 -28.97 -17.97
N THR A 104 4.57 -27.80 -18.41
CA THR A 104 5.39 -26.58 -18.51
C THR A 104 4.65 -25.43 -17.88
N ASN A 105 5.39 -24.51 -17.26
CA ASN A 105 4.81 -23.27 -16.75
C ASN A 105 4.29 -22.44 -17.93
N ASN A 106 3.00 -22.16 -17.92
CA ASN A 106 2.34 -21.34 -18.94
C ASN A 106 1.01 -20.79 -18.42
N ILE A 107 0.54 -19.72 -19.05
CA ILE A 107 -0.81 -19.18 -18.87
C ILE A 107 -1.48 -19.01 -20.23
N HIS A 108 -2.72 -19.47 -20.34
CA HIS A 108 -3.52 -19.38 -21.54
C HIS A 108 -4.75 -18.53 -21.24
N LYS A 109 -4.83 -17.33 -21.82
CA LYS A 109 -5.99 -16.45 -21.69
C LYS A 109 -7.20 -17.08 -22.37
N LEU A 110 -8.28 -17.25 -21.62
CA LEU A 110 -9.53 -17.83 -22.13
C LEU A 110 -10.59 -16.75 -22.27
N TYR A 111 -10.77 -15.97 -21.22
CA TYR A 111 -11.72 -14.86 -21.18
C TYR A 111 -11.12 -13.67 -20.46
N ARG A 112 -11.46 -12.48 -20.96
CA ARG A 112 -11.20 -11.21 -20.30
C ARG A 112 -12.41 -10.31 -20.52
N THR A 113 -12.89 -9.72 -19.44
CA THR A 113 -14.00 -8.77 -19.51
C THR A 113 -13.57 -7.52 -20.29
N THR A 114 -14.55 -6.92 -20.96
CA THR A 114 -14.38 -5.58 -21.53
C THR A 114 -14.79 -4.56 -20.50
N TYR A 115 -14.11 -3.42 -20.49
CA TYR A 115 -14.35 -2.37 -19.51
C TYR A 115 -14.95 -1.16 -20.19
N LYS A 116 -15.75 -0.40 -19.45
CA LYS A 116 -16.05 0.96 -19.87
C LYS A 116 -14.81 1.80 -19.59
N GLN A 117 -14.32 2.50 -20.60
CA GLN A 117 -13.26 3.47 -20.38
C GLN A 117 -13.71 4.53 -19.37
N ASN A 118 -12.91 4.71 -18.33
CA ASN A 118 -13.20 5.58 -17.18
C ASN A 118 -12.20 6.74 -17.03
N TYR A 119 -11.40 6.96 -18.07
CA TYR A 119 -10.56 8.14 -18.20
C TYR A 119 -10.80 8.84 -19.54
N LYS A 120 -10.56 10.14 -19.61
CA LYS A 120 -10.64 10.94 -20.85
C LYS A 120 -9.44 11.85 -20.93
N LEU A 121 -8.92 12.02 -22.14
CA LEU A 121 -7.82 12.93 -22.44
C LEU A 121 -8.33 14.10 -23.26
N THR A 122 -7.89 15.30 -22.92
CA THR A 122 -8.24 16.54 -23.63
C THR A 122 -6.98 17.23 -24.14
N ASN A 123 -7.02 17.83 -25.33
CA ASN A 123 -5.86 18.58 -25.87
C ASN A 123 -5.92 20.08 -25.51
N THR A 124 -6.63 20.42 -24.43
CA THR A 124 -6.73 21.77 -23.88
C THR A 124 -5.43 22.17 -23.20
N SER A 125 -5.16 23.47 -23.01
CA SER A 125 -3.94 23.93 -22.34
C SER A 125 -4.13 23.99 -20.82
N HIS A 126 -4.64 22.92 -20.20
CA HIS A 126 -4.72 22.83 -18.74
C HIS A 126 -3.35 22.42 -18.20
N ASN A 127 -2.73 23.35 -17.48
CA ASN A 127 -1.37 23.19 -16.97
C ASN A 127 -1.35 23.09 -15.44
N ASP A 128 -2.48 22.75 -14.82
CA ASP A 128 -2.69 22.77 -13.36
C ASP A 128 -2.32 21.44 -12.66
N TYR A 129 -1.52 20.60 -13.32
CA TYR A 129 -1.07 19.30 -12.80
C TYR A 129 -0.36 19.40 -11.44
N LEU A 130 0.39 20.50 -11.22
CA LEU A 130 1.21 20.68 -10.03
C LEU A 130 0.47 21.42 -8.91
N GLU A 131 -0.66 22.02 -9.23
CA GLU A 131 -1.44 22.88 -8.34
C GLU A 131 -2.54 22.11 -7.62
N GLY A 132 -3.22 21.20 -8.31
CA GLY A 132 -4.34 20.46 -7.75
C GLY A 132 -5.12 19.65 -8.77
N TYR A 133 -6.38 19.42 -8.45
CA TYR A 133 -7.35 18.77 -9.32
C TYR A 133 -8.71 19.47 -9.23
N GLU A 134 -9.56 19.26 -10.22
CA GLU A 134 -10.90 19.83 -10.27
C GLU A 134 -11.95 18.71 -10.22
N ILE A 135 -12.82 18.76 -9.22
CA ILE A 135 -13.98 17.87 -9.11
C ILE A 135 -15.07 18.39 -10.04
N LEU A 136 -15.46 17.59 -11.04
CA LEU A 136 -16.43 17.96 -12.07
C LEU A 136 -17.89 17.70 -11.62
N ALA A 137 -18.23 18.27 -10.46
CA ALA A 137 -19.58 18.26 -9.91
C ALA A 137 -20.48 19.32 -10.60
N PRO A 138 -21.81 19.38 -10.31
CA PRO A 138 -22.70 20.39 -10.90
C PRO A 138 -22.21 21.83 -10.71
N THR A 139 -21.54 22.09 -9.58
CA THR A 139 -20.68 23.26 -9.39
C THR A 139 -19.24 22.75 -9.24
N PRO A 140 -18.37 22.93 -10.26
CA PRO A 140 -16.99 22.47 -10.20
C PRO A 140 -16.22 23.08 -9.04
N VAL A 141 -15.34 22.29 -8.43
CA VAL A 141 -14.51 22.70 -7.29
C VAL A 141 -13.06 22.34 -7.58
N PHE A 142 -12.19 23.34 -7.59
CA PHE A 142 -10.74 23.11 -7.63
C PHE A 142 -10.23 22.84 -6.22
N VAL A 143 -9.52 21.73 -6.05
CA VAL A 143 -8.92 21.27 -4.79
C VAL A 143 -7.41 21.27 -4.95
N PRO A 144 -6.69 22.19 -4.27
CA PRO A 144 -5.23 22.18 -4.26
C PRO A 144 -4.69 20.89 -3.65
N TRP A 145 -3.54 20.41 -4.13
CA TRP A 145 -2.93 19.18 -3.61
C TRP A 145 -2.52 19.27 -2.13
N ASN A 146 -2.31 20.48 -1.60
CA ASN A 146 -1.96 20.71 -0.20
C ASN A 146 -3.18 20.88 0.74
N THR A 147 -4.40 20.61 0.25
CA THR A 147 -5.63 20.58 1.07
C THR A 147 -5.49 19.53 2.17
N THR A 148 -5.66 19.93 3.43
CA THR A 148 -5.48 19.05 4.59
C THR A 148 -6.53 17.93 4.61
N LYS A 149 -6.25 16.84 5.34
CA LYS A 149 -7.22 15.74 5.53
C LYS A 149 -8.55 16.25 6.10
N GLU A 150 -8.51 17.16 7.08
CA GLU A 150 -9.72 17.75 7.67
C GLU A 150 -10.53 18.54 6.62
N GLU A 151 -9.87 19.40 5.84
CA GLU A 151 -10.52 20.18 4.79
C GLU A 151 -11.07 19.29 3.66
N LEU A 152 -10.34 18.23 3.29
CA LEU A 152 -10.76 17.27 2.28
C LEU A 152 -12.03 16.55 2.73
N LEU A 153 -12.05 16.03 3.96
CA LEU A 153 -13.21 15.30 4.50
C LEU A 153 -14.44 16.20 4.75
N ALA A 154 -14.26 17.51 4.80
CA ALA A 154 -15.36 18.47 4.91
C ALA A 154 -16.05 18.76 3.56
N GLN A 155 -15.48 18.34 2.43
CA GLN A 155 -16.05 18.54 1.10
C GLN A 155 -17.27 17.64 0.86
N GLU A 156 -18.34 18.19 0.26
CA GLU A 156 -19.61 17.48 0.01
C GLU A 156 -19.44 16.23 -0.87
N TYR A 157 -18.46 16.25 -1.77
CA TYR A 157 -18.27 15.20 -2.78
C TYR A 157 -17.31 14.09 -2.36
N ILE A 158 -16.84 14.11 -1.12
CA ILE A 158 -15.93 13.10 -0.57
C ILE A 158 -16.72 12.10 0.26
N HIS A 159 -16.60 10.83 -0.10
CA HIS A 159 -17.09 9.73 0.71
C HIS A 159 -15.92 9.04 1.40
N SER A 160 -16.07 8.72 2.69
CA SER A 160 -15.04 7.98 3.42
C SER A 160 -15.63 6.90 4.30
N ASP A 161 -14.93 5.77 4.38
CA ASP A 161 -15.19 4.67 5.30
C ASP A 161 -14.31 4.71 6.57
N GLY A 162 -13.53 5.79 6.75
CA GLY A 162 -12.57 5.98 7.83
C GLY A 162 -11.15 5.50 7.51
N PHE A 163 -10.97 4.68 6.47
CA PHE A 163 -9.68 4.19 6.00
C PHE A 163 -9.30 4.80 4.64
N TYR A 164 -10.27 4.87 3.74
CA TYR A 164 -10.14 5.41 2.39
C TYR A 164 -11.11 6.57 2.18
N ALA A 165 -10.71 7.54 1.38
CA ALA A 165 -11.56 8.63 0.89
C ALA A 165 -11.65 8.58 -0.63
N GLU A 166 -12.88 8.53 -1.15
CA GLU A 166 -13.17 8.48 -2.58
C GLU A 166 -13.93 9.75 -3.02
N ILE A 167 -13.54 10.30 -4.17
CA ILE A 167 -14.24 11.41 -4.80
C ILE A 167 -15.39 10.84 -5.65
N THR A 168 -16.61 11.27 -5.35
CA THR A 168 -17.85 10.70 -5.93
C THR A 168 -18.17 11.16 -7.36
N TYR A 169 -17.47 12.20 -7.84
CA TYR A 169 -17.62 12.76 -9.19
C TYR A 169 -16.32 12.61 -9.98
N PRO A 170 -16.38 12.63 -11.33
CA PRO A 170 -15.18 12.64 -12.14
C PRO A 170 -14.25 13.81 -11.78
N VAL A 171 -12.96 13.55 -11.82
CA VAL A 171 -11.90 14.48 -11.43
C VAL A 171 -11.01 14.78 -12.62
N ARG A 172 -10.76 16.06 -12.88
CA ARG A 172 -9.79 16.54 -13.87
C ARG A 172 -8.46 16.89 -13.20
N ILE A 173 -7.37 16.33 -13.69
CA ILE A 173 -5.98 16.61 -13.33
C ILE A 173 -5.28 17.04 -14.61
N GLY A 174 -5.04 18.34 -14.79
CA GLY A 174 -4.56 18.86 -16.06
C GLY A 174 -5.50 18.49 -17.21
N ASN A 175 -4.99 17.71 -18.17
CA ASN A 175 -5.73 17.21 -19.32
C ASN A 175 -6.25 15.77 -19.18
N ILE A 176 -6.15 15.19 -17.98
CA ILE A 176 -6.62 13.84 -17.68
C ILE A 176 -7.88 13.97 -16.82
N THR A 177 -9.00 13.41 -17.26
CA THR A 177 -10.19 13.22 -16.42
C THR A 177 -10.32 11.76 -16.03
N VAL A 178 -10.59 11.44 -14.77
CA VAL A 178 -10.79 10.08 -14.23
C VAL A 178 -12.05 10.01 -13.38
N ASP A 179 -12.76 8.87 -13.38
CA ASP A 179 -14.05 8.77 -12.65
C ASP A 179 -13.91 8.42 -11.15
N ASN A 180 -12.84 7.72 -10.74
CA ASN A 180 -12.71 7.13 -9.40
C ASN A 180 -11.35 7.46 -8.75
N LEU A 181 -11.07 8.74 -8.49
CA LEU A 181 -9.86 9.14 -7.76
C LEU A 181 -10.12 9.06 -6.25
N GLY A 182 -9.19 8.49 -5.50
CA GLY A 182 -9.26 8.46 -4.04
C GLY A 182 -7.89 8.36 -3.37
N THR A 183 -7.88 8.35 -2.04
CA THR A 183 -6.66 8.39 -1.22
C THR A 183 -6.86 7.67 0.12
N TYR A 184 -5.80 7.06 0.64
CA TYR A 184 -5.80 6.48 2.00
C TYR A 184 -5.60 7.59 3.04
N ILE A 185 -6.37 7.54 4.11
CA ILE A 185 -6.43 8.62 5.12
C ILE A 185 -6.25 8.12 6.55
N ASP A 186 -6.14 6.83 6.79
CA ASP A 186 -6.08 6.23 8.14
C ASP A 186 -4.84 6.67 8.92
N ASP A 187 -3.68 6.71 8.28
CA ASP A 187 -2.39 7.03 8.90
C ASP A 187 -1.90 8.46 8.55
N VAL A 188 -2.84 9.39 8.42
CA VAL A 188 -2.57 10.81 8.12
C VAL A 188 -3.20 11.70 9.19
N ARG A 189 -2.43 12.68 9.69
CA ARG A 189 -2.92 13.70 10.62
C ARG A 189 -4.00 14.57 9.97
N ALA A 190 -4.89 15.12 10.79
CA ALA A 190 -5.98 15.97 10.30
C ALA A 190 -5.49 17.25 9.59
N ASP A 191 -4.38 17.83 10.09
CA ASP A 191 -3.79 19.10 9.65
C ASP A 191 -2.72 18.96 8.54
N VAL A 192 -2.65 17.79 7.90
CA VAL A 192 -1.70 17.47 6.82
C VAL A 192 -2.48 16.95 5.61
N ALA A 193 -2.04 17.29 4.39
CA ALA A 193 -2.64 16.76 3.18
C ALA A 193 -2.32 15.27 2.99
N PRO A 194 -3.28 14.45 2.52
CA PRO A 194 -2.99 13.10 2.06
C PRO A 194 -1.93 13.12 0.94
N THR A 195 -0.94 12.23 1.03
CA THR A 195 0.25 12.30 0.17
C THR A 195 0.19 11.37 -1.04
N SER A 196 -0.84 10.53 -1.16
CA SER A 196 -0.91 9.50 -2.20
C SER A 196 -2.34 9.32 -2.69
N TYR A 197 -2.58 9.64 -3.95
CA TYR A 197 -3.85 9.47 -4.63
C TYR A 197 -3.73 8.34 -5.65
N TYR A 198 -4.82 7.60 -5.83
CA TYR A 198 -4.87 6.39 -6.64
C TYR A 198 -6.13 6.35 -7.49
N THR A 199 -5.99 5.87 -8.72
CA THR A 199 -7.12 5.49 -9.57
C THR A 199 -6.73 4.37 -10.55
N LYS A 200 -7.72 3.59 -10.97
CA LYS A 200 -7.58 2.56 -12.00
C LYS A 200 -8.05 3.14 -13.33
N CYS A 201 -7.21 3.11 -14.35
CA CYS A 201 -7.55 3.57 -15.70
C CYS A 201 -7.77 2.37 -16.62
N PHE A 202 -8.99 2.19 -17.09
CA PHE A 202 -9.37 1.07 -17.96
C PHE A 202 -9.39 1.49 -19.43
N ALA A 203 -8.63 0.80 -20.29
CA ALA A 203 -8.89 0.79 -21.72
C ALA A 203 -10.09 -0.12 -22.04
N PRO A 204 -10.89 0.15 -23.09
CA PRO A 204 -12.08 -0.66 -23.40
C PRO A 204 -11.83 -2.16 -23.55
N ASP A 205 -10.66 -2.52 -24.10
CA ASP A 205 -10.22 -3.89 -24.34
C ASP A 205 -9.37 -4.48 -23.19
N GLY A 206 -9.19 -3.72 -22.10
CA GLY A 206 -8.37 -4.12 -20.97
C GLY A 206 -6.88 -4.27 -21.31
N SER A 207 -6.40 -3.58 -22.34
CA SER A 207 -4.99 -3.55 -22.76
C SER A 207 -4.17 -2.46 -22.04
N ASP A 208 -2.87 -2.45 -22.32
CA ASP A 208 -1.90 -1.43 -21.91
C ASP A 208 -2.07 -0.10 -22.66
N THR A 209 -3.04 0.02 -23.58
CA THR A 209 -3.34 1.26 -24.30
C THR A 209 -3.52 2.45 -23.35
N SER A 210 -4.15 2.21 -22.20
CA SER A 210 -4.34 3.26 -21.19
C SER A 210 -3.02 3.78 -20.61
N LEU A 211 -2.01 2.91 -20.42
CA LEU A 211 -0.68 3.31 -19.96
C LEU A 211 -0.01 4.22 -20.99
N TYR A 212 0.03 3.82 -22.25
CA TYR A 212 0.70 4.59 -23.30
C TYR A 212 0.03 5.95 -23.52
N GLN A 213 -1.30 6.00 -23.54
CA GLN A 213 -2.05 7.24 -23.68
C GLN A 213 -1.82 8.21 -22.52
N LEU A 214 -1.84 7.71 -21.27
CA LEU A 214 -1.57 8.52 -20.08
C LEU A 214 -0.10 8.97 -20.01
N LYS A 215 0.83 8.12 -20.42
CA LYS A 215 2.24 8.46 -20.53
C LYS A 215 2.47 9.59 -21.53
N GLU A 216 1.91 9.46 -22.74
CA GLU A 216 2.08 10.45 -23.81
C GLU A 216 1.56 11.83 -23.41
N ILE A 217 0.38 11.90 -22.77
CA ILE A 217 -0.17 13.19 -22.31
C ILE A 217 0.66 13.80 -21.18
N LEU A 218 1.15 12.99 -20.23
CA LEU A 218 2.01 13.47 -19.13
C LEU A 218 3.36 13.97 -19.65
N GLU A 219 4.01 13.25 -20.56
CA GLU A 219 5.27 13.69 -21.18
C GLU A 219 5.09 14.97 -22.00
N HIS A 220 3.98 15.08 -22.73
CA HIS A 220 3.65 16.27 -23.51
C HIS A 220 3.43 17.49 -22.60
N ASP A 221 2.58 17.34 -21.57
CA ASP A 221 2.11 18.47 -20.76
C ASP A 221 3.13 18.92 -19.72
N LEU A 222 3.83 17.98 -19.06
CA LEU A 222 4.90 18.33 -18.13
C LEU A 222 6.17 18.76 -18.87
N GLY A 223 6.42 18.24 -20.07
CA GLY A 223 7.55 18.66 -20.91
C GLY A 223 8.87 18.66 -20.13
N SER A 224 9.54 19.81 -20.06
CA SER A 224 10.81 19.95 -19.34
C SER A 224 10.68 20.23 -17.83
N THR A 225 9.47 20.33 -17.27
CA THR A 225 9.28 20.53 -15.82
C THR A 225 9.41 19.23 -15.03
N ALA A 226 9.44 18.09 -15.72
CA ALA A 226 9.56 16.78 -15.11
C ALA A 226 10.76 15.97 -15.64
N THR A 227 11.18 14.99 -14.86
CA THR A 227 12.08 13.92 -15.28
C THR A 227 11.29 12.63 -15.46
N TYR A 228 11.71 11.79 -16.40
CA TYR A 228 10.94 10.61 -16.82
C TYR A 228 11.76 9.33 -16.74
N THR A 229 11.13 8.26 -16.28
CA THR A 229 11.64 6.90 -16.35
C THR A 229 10.57 5.99 -16.95
N PHE A 230 10.98 5.10 -17.85
CA PHE A 230 10.08 4.10 -18.43
C PHE A 230 10.75 2.73 -18.52
N TYR A 231 10.12 1.72 -17.93
CA TYR A 231 10.48 0.32 -18.06
C TYR A 231 9.39 -0.41 -18.84
N ASN A 232 9.80 -1.25 -19.79
CA ASN A 232 8.89 -1.93 -20.72
C ASN A 232 9.09 -3.45 -20.76
N GLU A 233 9.75 -4.04 -19.75
CA GLU A 233 10.03 -5.48 -19.68
C GLU A 233 9.17 -6.14 -18.60
N HIS A 234 8.24 -7.01 -19.01
CA HIS A 234 7.34 -7.86 -18.16
C HIS A 234 6.38 -7.11 -17.21
N HIS A 235 6.72 -5.90 -16.80
CA HIS A 235 5.93 -4.95 -16.04
C HIS A 235 6.16 -3.57 -16.64
N LEU A 236 5.12 -3.00 -17.24
CA LEU A 236 5.20 -1.66 -17.79
C LEU A 236 5.12 -0.67 -16.64
N PHE A 237 6.14 0.16 -16.51
CA PHE A 237 6.25 1.17 -15.46
C PHE A 237 6.67 2.49 -16.08
N PHE A 238 5.88 3.53 -15.87
CA PHE A 238 6.25 4.91 -16.17
C PHE A 238 6.24 5.74 -14.90
N TYR A 239 7.24 6.61 -14.77
CA TYR A 239 7.38 7.53 -13.65
C TYR A 239 7.75 8.90 -14.17
N ALA A 240 6.99 9.91 -13.76
CA ALA A 240 7.30 11.32 -13.97
C ALA A 240 7.44 12.02 -12.61
N GLU A 241 8.51 12.77 -12.43
CA GLU A 241 8.76 13.55 -11.21
C GLU A 241 8.95 15.01 -11.54
N SER A 242 8.12 15.87 -10.95
CA SER A 242 8.13 17.33 -11.13
C SER A 242 7.97 18.02 -9.78
N ASP A 243 9.00 18.76 -9.37
CA ASP A 243 9.03 19.53 -8.12
C ASP A 243 8.58 18.68 -6.89
N HIS A 244 7.37 18.93 -6.40
CA HIS A 244 6.79 18.27 -5.24
C HIS A 244 5.75 17.20 -5.59
N ILE A 245 5.58 16.81 -6.86
CA ILE A 245 4.59 15.81 -7.30
C ILE A 245 5.25 14.74 -8.18
N THR A 246 4.82 13.50 -8.00
CA THR A 246 5.18 12.38 -8.87
C THR A 246 3.92 11.71 -9.41
N PHE A 247 4.01 11.27 -10.67
CA PHE A 247 3.00 10.47 -11.34
C PHE A 247 3.60 9.12 -11.67
N GLU A 248 2.93 8.05 -11.26
CA GLU A 248 3.37 6.68 -11.54
C GLU A 248 2.26 5.93 -12.28
N LEU A 249 2.60 5.36 -13.43
CA LEU A 249 1.71 4.48 -14.19
C LEU A 249 2.27 3.07 -14.15
N ASN A 250 1.45 2.12 -13.74
CA ASN A 250 1.83 0.70 -13.70
C ASN A 250 0.82 -0.12 -14.49
N TYR A 251 1.30 -1.01 -15.35
CA TYR A 251 0.49 -2.02 -16.01
C TYR A 251 1.24 -3.36 -16.03
N THR A 252 0.63 -4.39 -15.46
CA THR A 252 1.14 -5.76 -15.51
C THR A 252 0.73 -6.40 -16.83
N VAL A 253 1.67 -6.98 -17.58
CA VAL A 253 1.36 -7.75 -18.80
C VAL A 253 1.24 -9.24 -18.49
N ASP A 254 0.54 -9.97 -19.37
CA ASP A 254 0.50 -11.43 -19.28
C ASP A 254 1.89 -11.98 -19.59
N ASP A 255 2.42 -12.79 -18.68
CA ASP A 255 3.72 -13.43 -18.81
C ASP A 255 3.63 -14.95 -18.66
N PRO A 256 3.76 -15.71 -19.76
CA PRO A 256 3.82 -17.16 -19.76
C PRO A 256 4.95 -17.77 -18.91
N GLU A 257 6.14 -17.17 -18.93
CA GLU A 257 7.35 -17.70 -18.29
C GLU A 257 7.25 -17.58 -16.76
N PHE A 258 6.80 -16.42 -16.28
CA PHE A 258 6.63 -16.15 -14.85
C PHE A 258 5.22 -16.45 -14.32
N ARG A 259 4.28 -16.85 -15.20
CA ARG A 259 2.85 -17.06 -14.92
C ARG A 259 2.17 -15.83 -14.29
N THR A 260 2.59 -14.65 -14.73
CA THR A 260 2.02 -13.38 -14.30
C THR A 260 0.78 -13.08 -15.14
N VAL A 261 -0.35 -12.77 -14.50
CA VAL A 261 -1.58 -12.36 -15.20
C VAL A 261 -1.79 -10.87 -15.08
N ALA A 262 -2.08 -10.22 -16.20
CA ALA A 262 -2.35 -8.80 -16.28
C ALA A 262 -3.62 -8.40 -15.49
N TYR A 263 -3.59 -7.25 -14.82
CA TYR A 263 -4.73 -6.74 -14.04
C TYR A 263 -5.82 -6.06 -14.91
N SER A 264 -5.59 -5.91 -16.22
CA SER A 264 -6.52 -5.29 -17.20
C SER A 264 -6.73 -3.77 -17.08
N PHE A 265 -5.96 -3.10 -16.23
CA PHE A 265 -5.99 -1.64 -16.05
C PHE A 265 -4.60 -1.10 -15.78
N THR A 266 -4.42 0.18 -16.07
CA THR A 266 -3.26 0.94 -15.61
C THR A 266 -3.57 1.56 -14.26
N SER A 267 -2.74 1.30 -13.26
CA SER A 267 -2.76 2.04 -12.00
C SER A 267 -2.11 3.40 -12.22
N LEU A 268 -2.84 4.48 -11.96
CA LEU A 268 -2.29 5.83 -11.87
C LEU A 268 -2.17 6.20 -10.38
N ASN A 269 -0.94 6.37 -9.91
CA ASN A 269 -0.62 6.91 -8.60
C ASN A 269 -0.12 8.35 -8.74
N ILE A 270 -0.58 9.24 -7.86
CA ILE A 270 -0.14 10.63 -7.78
C ILE A 270 0.34 10.85 -6.36
N ASN A 271 1.64 11.09 -6.18
CA ASN A 271 2.21 11.30 -4.85
C ASN A 271 2.68 12.75 -4.70
N THR A 272 2.37 13.35 -3.56
CA THR A 272 2.77 14.73 -3.23
C THR A 272 3.82 14.72 -2.13
N LYS A 273 4.81 15.60 -2.22
CA LYS A 273 5.94 15.76 -1.28
C LYS A 273 5.90 17.12 -0.59
N TYR A 274 4.73 17.58 -0.15
CA TYR A 274 4.63 18.81 0.62
C TYR A 274 5.21 18.64 2.03
N GLU A 275 5.97 19.64 2.46
CA GLU A 275 6.47 19.74 3.83
C GLU A 275 5.66 20.78 4.61
N TYR A 276 5.52 20.54 5.92
CA TYR A 276 4.80 21.41 6.84
C TYR A 276 5.73 21.80 8.01
N PRO A 277 6.81 22.56 7.74
CA PRO A 277 7.84 22.87 8.75
C PRO A 277 7.27 23.59 9.97
N ASP A 278 6.21 24.38 9.80
CA ASP A 278 5.54 25.07 10.91
C ASP A 278 4.94 24.08 11.93
N LEU A 279 4.55 22.87 11.50
CA LEU A 279 4.05 21.84 12.41
C LEU A 279 5.14 21.25 13.31
N LEU A 280 6.42 21.43 12.97
CA LEU A 280 7.54 21.01 13.81
C LEU A 280 7.83 22.00 14.94
N SER A 281 7.24 23.20 14.92
CA SER A 281 7.38 24.16 16.01
C SER A 281 6.50 23.79 17.21
N ASP A 282 7.04 23.97 18.41
CA ASP A 282 6.27 23.92 19.66
C ASP A 282 6.40 25.29 20.35
N ASP A 283 5.59 26.23 19.86
CA ASP A 283 5.60 27.63 20.32
C ASP A 283 5.04 27.78 21.75
N ILE A 284 4.40 26.74 22.29
CA ILE A 284 3.81 26.76 23.63
C ILE A 284 4.84 26.34 24.68
N TYR A 285 5.58 25.26 24.40
CA TYR A 285 6.53 24.67 25.34
C TYR A 285 7.95 25.21 25.17
N THR A 286 8.44 25.35 23.93
CA THR A 286 9.84 25.73 23.66
C THR A 286 10.26 27.02 24.37
N PRO A 287 9.43 28.09 24.44
CA PRO A 287 9.80 29.31 25.16
C PRO A 287 9.90 29.16 26.68
N LYS A 288 9.32 28.09 27.26
CA LYS A 288 9.28 27.82 28.71
C LYS A 288 10.25 26.72 29.12
N LEU A 289 10.91 26.07 28.15
CA LEU A 289 11.78 24.93 28.35
C LEU A 289 12.90 25.24 29.35
N VAL A 290 13.04 24.37 30.35
CA VAL A 290 14.15 24.41 31.31
C VAL A 290 14.84 23.05 31.38
N LEU A 291 16.12 22.99 31.00
CA LEU A 291 16.93 21.77 31.13
C LEU A 291 17.38 21.57 32.57
N SER A 292 16.56 20.88 33.37
CA SER A 292 16.88 20.61 34.78
C SER A 292 17.92 19.50 34.94
N ALA A 293 17.92 18.53 34.01
CA ALA A 293 18.92 17.47 33.90
C ALA A 293 18.94 16.94 32.46
N THR A 294 20.08 16.42 32.01
CA THR A 294 20.24 15.82 30.67
C THR A 294 21.05 14.53 30.75
N TYR A 295 20.64 13.51 29.99
CA TYR A 295 21.38 12.29 29.73
C TYR A 295 21.75 12.28 28.24
N VAL A 296 23.03 12.46 27.92
CA VAL A 296 23.52 12.56 26.54
C VAL A 296 24.21 11.25 26.18
N PHE A 297 23.72 10.59 25.13
CA PHE A 297 24.31 9.35 24.65
C PHE A 297 25.64 9.61 23.94
N ASN A 298 26.58 8.68 24.07
CA ASN A 298 27.88 8.72 23.38
C ASN A 298 27.88 7.90 22.07
N TYR A 299 26.72 7.36 21.70
CA TYR A 299 26.45 6.68 20.44
C TYR A 299 25.22 7.30 19.75
N SER A 300 25.08 7.02 18.46
CA SER A 300 23.99 7.58 17.65
C SER A 300 22.69 6.83 17.89
N LEU A 301 21.66 7.56 18.29
CA LEU A 301 20.27 7.13 18.26
C LEU A 301 19.47 8.06 17.36
N SER A 302 18.52 7.53 16.60
CA SER A 302 17.62 8.31 15.76
C SER A 302 16.29 8.51 16.49
N ALA A 303 15.78 9.73 16.53
CA ALA A 303 14.41 9.99 16.93
C ALA A 303 13.48 9.80 15.72
N PRO A 304 12.18 9.48 15.94
CA PRO A 304 11.23 9.41 14.83
C PRO A 304 11.13 10.73 14.06
N SER A 305 11.06 10.64 12.74
CA SER A 305 11.00 11.79 11.83
C SER A 305 9.67 11.92 11.08
N ASN A 306 8.73 10.98 11.26
CA ASN A 306 7.45 10.91 10.55
C ASN A 306 6.39 11.88 11.14
N TYR A 307 6.73 13.16 11.29
CA TYR A 307 5.85 14.18 11.90
C TYR A 307 4.53 14.40 11.15
N LEU A 308 4.45 14.03 9.87
CA LEU A 308 3.22 14.04 9.07
C LEU A 308 2.17 13.04 9.58
N ARG A 309 2.60 12.04 10.37
CA ARG A 309 1.73 11.00 10.97
C ARG A 309 1.63 11.12 12.49
N ASN A 310 2.62 11.75 13.13
CA ASN A 310 2.68 11.87 14.58
C ASN A 310 2.90 13.32 15.01
N GLU A 311 1.88 13.91 15.63
CA GLU A 311 1.88 15.31 16.10
C GLU A 311 2.86 15.61 17.23
N ARG A 312 3.34 14.59 17.93
CA ARG A 312 4.29 14.76 19.04
C ARG A 312 5.71 15.04 18.56
N ILE A 313 6.00 14.78 17.28
CA ILE A 313 7.32 15.00 16.70
C ILE A 313 7.46 16.49 16.37
N LYS A 314 8.49 17.10 16.97
CA LYS A 314 8.85 18.51 16.83
C LYS A 314 10.31 18.65 16.46
N SER A 315 10.73 19.83 16.02
CA SER A 315 12.14 20.16 15.86
C SER A 315 12.84 20.12 17.21
N THR A 316 14.06 19.58 17.26
CA THR A 316 14.87 19.64 18.48
C THR A 316 15.11 21.10 18.88
N PRO A 317 14.74 21.53 20.11
CA PRO A 317 14.97 22.89 20.56
C PRO A 317 16.46 23.26 20.54
N ASP A 318 16.79 24.49 20.17
CA ASP A 318 18.20 24.91 20.04
C ASP A 318 18.96 24.84 21.37
N LEU A 319 18.29 25.07 22.50
CA LEU A 319 18.86 24.88 23.83
C LEU A 319 19.28 23.43 24.08
N VAL A 320 18.46 22.47 23.62
CA VAL A 320 18.76 21.03 23.70
C VAL A 320 19.94 20.68 22.80
N LYS A 321 19.94 21.15 21.54
CA LYS A 321 21.05 20.93 20.58
C LYS A 321 22.38 21.42 21.13
N LEU A 322 22.38 22.62 21.74
CA LEU A 322 23.58 23.22 22.32
C LEU A 322 24.11 22.39 23.49
N GLN A 323 23.23 21.98 24.40
CA GLN A 323 23.60 21.19 25.58
C GLN A 323 24.07 19.78 25.22
N SER A 324 23.42 19.13 24.25
CA SER A 324 23.79 17.78 23.81
C SER A 324 24.92 17.74 22.78
N LYS A 325 25.35 18.90 22.25
CA LYS A 325 26.28 19.02 21.12
C LYS A 325 25.81 18.21 19.90
N ASN A 326 24.51 18.24 19.64
CA ASN A 326 23.81 17.47 18.60
C ASN A 326 23.85 15.93 18.77
N ASN A 327 24.28 15.41 19.91
CA ASN A 327 24.08 14.01 20.22
C ASN A 327 22.65 13.75 20.68
N SER A 328 22.22 12.50 20.57
CA SER A 328 20.94 12.04 21.09
C SER A 328 20.90 12.23 22.60
N VAL A 329 19.77 12.71 23.11
CA VAL A 329 19.65 13.19 24.47
C VAL A 329 18.26 12.96 25.03
N ILE A 330 18.22 12.62 26.32
CA ILE A 330 17.03 12.70 27.14
C ILE A 330 17.19 13.89 28.07
N TRP A 331 16.15 14.70 28.25
CA TRP A 331 16.16 15.77 29.23
C TRP A 331 14.95 15.74 30.15
N ILE A 332 15.15 16.26 31.35
CA ILE A 332 14.10 16.44 32.35
C ILE A 332 13.88 17.93 32.53
N ASP A 333 12.64 18.36 32.36
CA ASP A 333 12.16 19.70 32.67
C ASP A 333 11.28 19.62 33.92
N LYS A 334 11.89 19.82 35.09
CA LYS A 334 11.18 19.76 36.37
C LYS A 334 10.12 20.87 36.51
N PRO A 335 10.40 22.15 36.17
CA PRO A 335 9.41 23.22 36.28
C PRO A 335 8.15 22.99 35.45
N ASN A 336 8.27 22.43 34.24
CA ASN A 336 7.13 22.16 33.36
C ASN A 336 6.60 20.72 33.47
N ASN A 337 7.16 19.91 34.37
CA ASN A 337 6.82 18.50 34.57
C ASN A 337 6.88 17.66 33.27
N ARG A 338 7.95 17.84 32.49
CA ARG A 338 8.14 17.15 31.20
C ARG A 338 9.42 16.34 31.12
N ILE A 339 9.39 15.30 30.28
CA ILE A 339 10.56 14.55 29.84
C ILE A 339 10.60 14.65 28.32
N GLY A 340 11.77 14.92 27.76
CA GLY A 340 11.97 14.96 26.32
C GLY A 340 13.04 14.00 25.85
N PHE A 341 12.89 13.56 24.61
CA PHE A 341 13.76 12.66 23.89
C PHE A 341 14.06 13.31 22.55
N ALA A 342 15.33 13.44 22.18
CA ALA A 342 15.70 14.07 20.92
C ALA A 342 16.97 13.48 20.31
N ASP A 343 17.02 13.53 18.99
CA ASP A 343 18.27 13.50 18.24
C ASP A 343 18.66 14.92 17.78
N LYS A 344 19.58 15.03 16.82
CA LYS A 344 20.03 16.32 16.29
C LYS A 344 18.91 17.15 15.61
N ALA A 345 17.87 16.51 15.11
CA ALA A 345 16.86 17.11 14.24
C ALA A 345 15.47 17.11 14.89
N PHE A 346 15.05 15.98 15.45
CA PHE A 346 13.71 15.77 15.96
C PHE A 346 13.67 15.47 17.45
N ALA A 347 12.58 15.89 18.07
CA ALA A 347 12.29 15.75 19.47
C ALA A 347 10.85 15.31 19.70
N ILE A 348 10.65 14.53 20.76
CA ILE A 348 9.34 14.18 21.30
C ILE A 348 9.34 14.53 22.79
N THR A 349 8.27 15.16 23.26
CA THR A 349 8.12 15.52 24.68
C THR A 349 6.86 14.93 25.27
N PHE A 350 6.95 14.56 26.54
CA PHE A 350 5.86 13.98 27.30
C PHE A 350 5.69 14.72 28.60
N ASN A 351 4.44 14.86 29.05
CA ASN A 351 4.18 15.17 30.45
C ASN A 351 4.63 13.97 31.30
N LYS A 352 5.28 14.20 32.43
CA LYS A 352 5.76 13.06 33.24
C LYS A 352 4.59 12.20 33.75
N GLU A 353 3.43 12.80 33.95
CA GLU A 353 2.23 12.13 34.45
C GLU A 353 1.57 11.19 33.45
N GLU A 354 1.78 11.36 32.14
CA GLU A 354 1.23 10.43 31.12
C GLU A 354 2.11 9.18 30.95
N ILE A 355 3.35 9.19 31.43
CA ILE A 355 4.27 8.06 31.31
C ILE A 355 3.98 7.04 32.41
N ASP A 356 3.78 5.79 32.00
CA ASP A 356 3.72 4.65 32.91
C ASP A 356 5.12 4.05 33.12
N SER A 357 5.76 3.67 32.01
CA SER A 357 7.06 3.00 31.97
C SER A 357 7.72 3.20 30.61
N LEU A 358 8.93 2.67 30.41
CA LEU A 358 9.54 2.56 29.09
C LEU A 358 9.74 1.08 28.73
N THR A 359 9.88 0.82 27.44
CA THR A 359 10.22 -0.50 26.91
C THR A 359 11.41 -0.39 25.98
N LEU A 360 12.45 -1.20 26.20
CA LEU A 360 13.55 -1.43 25.28
C LEU A 360 13.39 -2.80 24.62
N TRP A 361 13.15 -2.79 23.30
CA TRP A 361 13.24 -3.99 22.47
C TRP A 361 14.61 -4.07 21.83
N ASN A 362 15.31 -5.19 22.01
CA ASN A 362 16.60 -5.46 21.39
C ASN A 362 16.45 -6.68 20.49
N THR A 363 16.44 -6.47 19.17
CA THR A 363 16.08 -7.50 18.20
C THR A 363 17.29 -7.86 17.34
N LEU A 364 17.60 -9.15 17.26
CA LEU A 364 18.60 -9.69 16.36
C LEU A 364 17.93 -10.65 15.35
N PRO A 365 17.71 -10.21 14.10
CA PRO A 365 17.11 -11.05 13.06
C PRO A 365 18.13 -12.07 12.49
N ALA A 366 17.63 -13.14 11.88
CA ALA A 366 18.44 -14.16 11.19
C ALA A 366 19.39 -13.61 10.11
N LYS A 367 19.06 -12.44 9.51
CA LYS A 367 19.92 -11.70 8.59
C LYS A 367 19.96 -10.22 8.98
N GLY A 368 21.16 -9.65 9.10
CA GLY A 368 21.39 -8.23 9.37
C GLY A 368 22.09 -7.97 10.71
N GLY A 369 22.39 -6.70 11.00
CA GLY A 369 23.10 -6.28 12.21
C GLY A 369 22.23 -6.18 13.47
N GLY A 370 20.91 -6.38 13.35
CA GLY A 370 19.95 -6.13 14.41
C GLY A 370 19.75 -4.65 14.73
N PHE A 371 18.79 -4.38 15.59
CA PHE A 371 18.43 -3.02 16.03
C PHE A 371 17.87 -3.04 17.45
N CYS A 372 17.82 -1.87 18.08
CA CYS A 372 17.08 -1.66 19.30
C CYS A 372 16.11 -0.50 19.17
N VAL A 373 15.00 -0.58 19.91
CA VAL A 373 13.93 0.42 19.93
C VAL A 373 13.59 0.75 21.37
N LEU A 374 13.73 2.01 21.76
CA LEU A 374 13.21 2.52 23.03
C LEU A 374 11.87 3.18 22.80
N SER A 375 10.86 2.75 23.54
CA SER A 375 9.50 3.29 23.49
C SER A 375 9.05 3.74 24.88
N VAL A 376 8.24 4.79 24.92
CA VAL A 376 7.54 5.25 26.12
C VAL A 376 6.18 4.59 26.16
N ASN A 377 5.89 3.83 27.22
CA ASN A 377 4.56 3.29 27.48
C ASN A 377 3.75 4.36 28.20
N LEU A 378 2.64 4.76 27.58
CA LEU A 378 1.71 5.72 28.16
C LEU A 378 0.72 5.00 29.07
N LYS A 379 0.23 5.69 30.09
CA LYS A 379 -0.86 5.17 30.95
C LYS A 379 -2.14 4.92 30.18
N GLU A 380 -2.36 5.69 29.12
CA GLU A 380 -3.50 5.57 28.21
C GLU A 380 -2.97 5.63 26.76
N GLY A 381 -3.51 4.76 25.89
CA GLY A 381 -3.14 4.71 24.48
C GLY A 381 -1.97 3.76 24.18
N ASN A 382 -1.42 3.89 22.97
CA ASN A 382 -0.33 3.04 22.48
C ASN A 382 1.04 3.54 22.94
N ALA A 383 2.01 2.64 23.01
CA ALA A 383 3.40 3.01 23.22
C ALA A 383 3.93 3.86 22.06
N VAL A 384 4.83 4.81 22.37
CA VAL A 384 5.42 5.72 21.39
C VAL A 384 6.92 5.48 21.33
N THR A 385 7.42 5.08 20.16
CA THR A 385 8.88 5.00 19.91
C THR A 385 9.50 6.37 20.08
N VAL A 386 10.62 6.45 20.81
CA VAL A 386 11.38 7.69 21.02
C VAL A 386 12.82 7.61 20.52
N PHE A 387 13.38 6.40 20.45
CA PHE A 387 14.69 6.17 19.84
C PHE A 387 14.76 4.83 19.11
N GLU A 388 15.50 4.83 18.02
CA GLU A 388 16.01 3.64 17.35
C GLU A 388 17.54 3.69 17.29
N GLY A 389 18.18 2.52 17.42
CA GLY A 389 19.63 2.41 17.41
C GLY A 389 20.12 1.05 16.95
N ALA A 390 21.43 0.90 16.84
CA ALA A 390 22.03 -0.41 16.57
C ALA A 390 21.79 -1.38 17.74
N HIS A 391 21.75 -2.67 17.44
CA HIS A 391 21.61 -3.73 18.43
C HIS A 391 22.61 -3.56 19.60
N ASN A 392 22.17 -3.84 20.83
CA ASN A 392 22.92 -3.73 22.08
C ASN A 392 23.35 -2.32 22.53
N THR A 393 23.08 -1.25 21.80
CA THR A 393 23.57 0.10 22.19
C THR A 393 22.97 0.60 23.50
N ILE A 394 21.64 0.63 23.61
CA ILE A 394 20.94 1.16 24.81
C ILE A 394 21.01 0.19 26.01
N LYS A 395 21.17 -1.11 25.77
CA LYS A 395 21.18 -2.15 26.82
C LYS A 395 22.22 -1.88 27.93
N HIS A 396 23.34 -1.26 27.56
CA HIS A 396 24.42 -0.96 28.50
C HIS A 396 24.12 0.19 29.47
N ASP A 397 23.11 1.01 29.16
CA ASP A 397 22.77 2.21 29.92
C ASP A 397 21.47 2.05 30.73
N LEU A 398 20.89 0.84 30.78
CA LEU A 398 19.56 0.61 31.39
C LEU A 398 19.47 1.07 32.84
N GLU A 399 20.40 0.65 33.70
CA GLU A 399 20.38 1.01 35.13
C GLU A 399 20.53 2.53 35.33
N ASP A 400 21.44 3.15 34.56
CA ASP A 400 21.67 4.60 34.60
C ASP A 400 20.43 5.37 34.11
N LEU A 401 19.75 4.86 33.08
CA LEU A 401 18.52 5.45 32.55
C LEU A 401 17.35 5.32 33.52
N GLU A 402 17.17 4.16 34.15
CA GLU A 402 16.15 3.94 35.19
C GLU A 402 16.36 4.90 36.37
N GLN A 403 17.61 5.05 36.82
CA GLN A 403 17.96 5.99 37.89
C GLN A 403 17.75 7.45 37.46
N PHE A 404 18.16 7.82 36.24
CA PHE A 404 18.03 9.17 35.72
C PHE A 404 16.56 9.59 35.57
N LEU A 405 15.74 8.74 34.95
CA LEU A 405 14.32 9.00 34.69
C LEU A 405 13.46 8.85 35.95
N ASN A 406 13.91 8.01 36.89
CA ASN A 406 13.10 7.48 37.99
C ASN A 406 11.81 6.83 37.44
N LEU A 407 11.98 5.96 36.45
CA LEU A 407 10.95 5.18 35.76
C LEU A 407 11.50 3.77 35.49
N GLN A 408 10.62 2.77 35.52
CA GLN A 408 10.97 1.40 35.15
C GLN A 408 11.18 1.28 33.64
N ILE A 409 12.20 0.54 33.21
CA ILE A 409 12.44 0.20 31.81
C ILE A 409 12.32 -1.31 31.64
N ASN A 410 11.27 -1.76 30.95
CA ASN A 410 11.08 -3.15 30.59
C ASN A 410 12.01 -3.53 29.44
N PHE A 411 12.84 -4.55 29.62
CA PHE A 411 13.78 -5.01 28.59
C PHE A 411 13.30 -6.33 27.98
N TYR A 412 13.26 -6.37 26.65
CA TYR A 412 12.98 -7.57 25.87
C TYR A 412 14.09 -7.82 24.86
N GLU A 413 14.48 -9.09 24.74
CA GLU A 413 15.49 -9.54 23.79
C GLU A 413 14.86 -10.59 22.89
N ASP A 414 14.76 -10.28 21.60
CA ASP A 414 14.17 -11.18 20.60
C ASP A 414 15.26 -11.70 19.66
N TYR A 415 15.39 -13.03 19.66
CA TYR A 415 16.24 -13.78 18.75
C TYR A 415 15.33 -14.50 17.76
N ASN A 416 14.98 -13.83 16.66
CA ASN A 416 14.30 -14.48 15.55
C ASN A 416 15.33 -15.33 14.80
N CYS A 417 15.39 -16.61 15.19
CA CYS A 417 16.25 -17.67 14.65
C CYS A 417 15.81 -18.07 13.24
#